data_AF-E4V6M1-F1
#
_entry.id   AF-E4V6M1-F1
#
_cell.length_a   1.000
_cell.length_b   1.000
_cell.length_c   1.000
_cell.angle_alpha   90.00
_cell.angle_beta   90.00
_cell.angle_gamma   90.00
#
_symmetry.space_group_name_H-M   'P 1'
#
loop_
_entity.id
_entity.type
_entity.pdbx_description
1 polymer ?
#
loop_
_entity_poly.entity_id
_entity_poly.type
_entity_poly.pdbx_seq_one_letter_code
_entity_poly.pdbx_strand_id
1 'polypeptide(L)'
;MPHHHHPHGDDHGCHGEAGHDHSNDITPALQSLLYKQVDFDKIETMNESEPKAGAAIVKKTWDQRLEDEPQLESDADEQLLMHVPFTGQVKLHSVLIYAAPSPSAPNTVKLFRNRPDMDFSTASDLAPTQTISIPQALTGSQADVIEMPLNRALWNGTTSVTLFFEDNWSQGEEDVTKVGYVGFKGDFMALNKEPISFLYEAAANPKDHTVIQGVDGVGKTIGSGN
;
A
#
# COMPACT_ATOMS: atom_id res chain seq x y z
N MET A 1 0.24 22.10 73.74
CA MET A 1 1.60 22.68 73.64
C MET A 1 2.25 22.15 72.36
N PRO A 2 2.97 22.98 71.60
CA PRO A 2 2.44 23.94 70.60
C PRO A 2 3.00 23.62 69.19
N HIS A 3 2.47 24.09 68.05
CA HIS A 3 2.54 25.48 67.59
C HIS A 3 1.48 25.83 66.53
N HIS A 4 1.13 27.12 66.57
CA HIS A 4 0.07 27.87 65.89
C HIS A 4 0.51 28.48 64.54
N HIS A 5 -0.46 28.62 63.60
CA HIS A 5 -0.84 29.79 62.74
C HIS A 5 0.25 30.51 61.90
N HIS A 6 0.04 31.08 60.70
CA HIS A 6 -1.12 31.52 59.90
C HIS A 6 -0.66 31.84 58.43
N PRO A 7 -1.58 32.19 57.50
CA PRO A 7 -1.44 32.11 56.04
C PRO A 7 -1.01 33.42 55.36
N HIS A 8 -0.62 33.33 54.09
CA HIS A 8 -0.71 34.43 53.12
C HIS A 8 -1.22 33.87 51.79
N GLY A 9 -2.36 34.37 51.34
CA GLY A 9 -2.78 34.28 49.95
C GLY A 9 -2.24 35.49 49.19
N ASP A 10 -2.03 35.32 47.89
CA ASP A 10 -2.14 36.40 46.91
C ASP A 10 -2.47 35.81 45.54
N ASP A 11 -3.38 36.52 44.90
CA ASP A 11 -4.16 36.24 43.71
C ASP A 11 -3.40 36.65 42.43
N HIS A 12 -4.00 36.30 41.28
CA HIS A 12 -3.81 36.82 39.93
C HIS A 12 -2.78 36.15 38.99
N GLY A 13 -3.31 35.57 37.91
CA GLY A 13 -2.53 35.20 36.73
C GLY A 13 -3.26 34.31 35.73
N CYS A 14 -4.44 34.72 35.27
CA CYS A 14 -5.11 34.13 34.11
C CYS A 14 -4.28 34.42 32.84
N HIS A 15 -4.12 33.43 31.94
CA HIS A 15 -3.64 33.43 30.54
C HIS A 15 -2.73 32.21 30.33
N GLY A 16 -2.94 31.31 29.39
CA GLY A 16 -3.95 31.21 28.36
C GLY A 16 -4.07 29.75 27.94
N GLU A 17 -5.16 29.47 27.25
CA GLU A 17 -5.49 28.18 26.68
C GLU A 17 -4.31 27.64 25.85
N ALA A 18 -3.56 26.72 26.45
CA ALA A 18 -2.94 25.68 25.65
C ALA A 18 -4.12 24.83 25.19
N GLY A 19 -4.65 25.17 24.01
CA GLY A 19 -5.51 24.29 23.24
C GLY A 19 -4.80 22.96 23.13
N HIS A 20 -5.14 22.04 24.04
CA HIS A 20 -4.92 20.63 23.86
C HIS A 20 -5.78 20.28 22.65
N ASP A 21 -5.16 20.40 21.48
CA ASP A 21 -5.67 19.83 20.25
C ASP A 21 -5.86 18.34 20.52
N HIS A 22 -7.10 17.96 20.84
CA HIS A 22 -7.54 16.58 20.94
C HIS A 22 -7.68 15.96 19.55
N SER A 23 -6.72 16.19 18.64
CA SER A 23 -6.56 15.40 17.42
C SER A 23 -6.27 13.91 17.71
N ASN A 24 -6.21 13.50 18.98
CA ASN A 24 -6.07 12.11 19.42
C ASN A 24 -7.41 11.38 19.67
N ASP A 25 -8.57 11.97 19.38
CA ASP A 25 -9.87 11.27 19.40
C ASP A 25 -10.11 10.40 18.15
N ILE A 26 -9.03 9.92 17.51
CA ILE A 26 -9.14 8.82 16.55
C ILE A 26 -9.13 7.53 17.35
N THR A 27 -10.26 6.80 17.32
CA THR A 27 -10.42 5.47 17.92
C THR A 27 -9.18 4.61 17.62
N PRO A 28 -8.58 3.90 18.60
CA PRO A 28 -7.35 3.12 18.38
C PRO A 28 -7.41 2.15 17.19
N ALA A 29 -8.61 1.67 16.86
CA ALA A 29 -8.87 0.79 15.71
C ALA A 29 -8.59 1.45 14.34
N LEU A 30 -8.75 2.76 14.22
CA LEU A 30 -8.52 3.52 12.98
C LEU A 30 -7.07 3.96 12.81
N GLN A 31 -6.27 3.90 13.87
CA GLN A 31 -4.86 4.23 13.81
C GLN A 31 -4.17 3.27 12.82
N SER A 32 -3.30 3.81 11.97
CA SER A 32 -2.54 3.08 10.94
C SER A 32 -3.33 2.45 9.79
N LEU A 33 -4.64 2.70 9.65
CA LEU A 33 -5.38 2.24 8.46
C LEU A 33 -4.85 2.93 7.20
N LEU A 34 -4.53 2.13 6.19
CA LEU A 34 -4.00 2.59 4.90
C LEU A 34 -5.10 2.85 3.86
N TYR A 35 -6.36 2.98 4.28
CA TYR A 35 -7.52 3.13 3.39
C TYR A 35 -7.33 4.28 2.39
N LYS A 36 -6.86 5.44 2.84
CA LYS A 36 -6.62 6.61 1.97
C LYS A 36 -5.43 6.43 1.01
N GLN A 37 -4.58 5.44 1.28
CA GLN A 37 -3.38 5.14 0.51
C GLN A 37 -3.63 4.05 -0.53
N VAL A 38 -4.79 3.40 -0.54
CA VAL A 38 -5.14 2.45 -1.60
C VAL A 38 -5.55 3.20 -2.87
N ASP A 39 -5.01 2.79 -4.02
CA ASP A 39 -5.42 3.30 -5.32
C ASP A 39 -6.57 2.43 -5.85
N PHE A 40 -7.79 2.72 -5.38
CA PHE A 40 -8.96 1.87 -5.60
C PHE A 40 -9.33 1.67 -7.08
N ASP A 41 -9.01 2.63 -7.94
CA ASP A 41 -9.36 2.58 -9.36
C ASP A 41 -8.50 1.57 -10.13
N LYS A 42 -7.30 1.29 -9.60
CA LYS A 42 -6.36 0.32 -10.17
C LYS A 42 -6.40 -1.06 -9.51
N ILE A 43 -7.42 -1.31 -8.68
CA ILE A 43 -7.65 -2.66 -8.17
C ILE A 43 -8.14 -3.54 -9.33
N GLU A 44 -7.46 -4.67 -9.48
CA GLU A 44 -7.79 -5.72 -10.43
C GLU A 44 -8.06 -7.01 -9.65
N THR A 45 -9.12 -7.72 -10.01
CA THR A 45 -9.51 -8.97 -9.37
C THR A 45 -9.86 -9.96 -10.46
N MET A 46 -9.28 -11.16 -10.39
CA MET A 46 -9.52 -12.26 -11.31
C MET A 46 -10.44 -13.29 -10.65
N ASN A 47 -11.29 -13.91 -11.46
CA ASN A 47 -12.32 -14.87 -11.04
C ASN A 47 -13.37 -14.25 -10.09
N GLU A 48 -13.67 -12.95 -10.17
CA GLU A 48 -14.82 -12.36 -9.47
C GLU A 48 -16.11 -12.54 -10.28
N SER A 49 -17.19 -13.00 -9.65
CA SER A 49 -18.47 -13.23 -10.34
C SER A 49 -19.14 -11.92 -10.74
N GLU A 50 -19.08 -10.91 -9.87
CA GLU A 50 -19.49 -9.55 -10.20
C GLU A 50 -18.28 -8.66 -10.54
N PRO A 51 -18.29 -7.96 -11.69
CA PRO A 51 -17.20 -7.07 -12.05
C PRO A 51 -16.96 -5.99 -10.99
N LYS A 52 -15.71 -5.79 -10.60
CA LYS A 52 -15.24 -4.83 -9.59
C LYS A 52 -15.74 -5.10 -8.16
N ALA A 53 -16.28 -6.29 -7.86
CA ALA A 53 -16.63 -6.68 -6.50
C ALA A 53 -15.41 -6.65 -5.56
N GLY A 54 -14.24 -7.09 -6.03
CA GLY A 54 -13.00 -7.04 -5.25
C GLY A 54 -12.60 -5.62 -4.87
N ALA A 55 -12.74 -4.67 -5.81
CA ALA A 55 -12.53 -3.25 -5.52
C ALA A 55 -13.60 -2.70 -4.57
N ALA A 56 -14.85 -3.16 -4.69
CA ALA A 56 -15.96 -2.71 -3.87
C ALA A 56 -15.79 -3.10 -2.39
N ILE A 57 -15.33 -4.32 -2.09
CA ILE A 57 -15.08 -4.76 -0.71
C ILE A 57 -13.90 -4.05 -0.06
N VAL A 58 -12.90 -3.62 -0.84
CA VAL A 58 -11.76 -2.82 -0.36
C VAL A 58 -12.16 -1.36 -0.14
N LYS A 59 -13.14 -0.86 -0.91
CA LYS A 59 -13.71 0.49 -0.76
C LYS A 59 -14.61 0.66 0.46
N LYS A 60 -15.09 -0.43 1.08
CA LYS A 60 -15.81 -0.34 2.36
C LYS A 60 -14.95 0.40 3.39
N THR A 61 -15.54 1.38 4.06
CA THR A 61 -14.88 2.04 5.18
C THR A 61 -14.84 1.12 6.41
N TRP A 62 -14.08 1.50 7.44
CA TRP A 62 -14.05 0.75 8.70
C TRP A 62 -15.45 0.60 9.33
N ASP A 63 -16.34 1.59 9.17
CA ASP A 63 -17.70 1.51 9.72
C ASP A 63 -18.59 0.53 8.94
N GLN A 64 -18.30 0.36 7.65
CA GLN A 64 -19.04 -0.53 6.73
C GLN A 64 -18.47 -1.95 6.66
N ARG A 65 -17.38 -2.23 7.38
CA ARG A 65 -16.60 -3.47 7.25
C ARG A 65 -17.40 -4.76 7.53
N LEU A 66 -18.51 -4.66 8.24
CA LEU A 66 -19.42 -5.76 8.60
C LEU A 66 -20.74 -5.73 7.83
N GLU A 67 -20.93 -4.78 6.90
CA GLU A 67 -22.08 -4.80 6.01
C GLU A 67 -21.99 -6.02 5.10
N ASP A 68 -23.11 -6.71 4.88
CA ASP A 68 -23.15 -7.92 4.04
C ASP A 68 -22.74 -7.60 2.59
N GLU A 69 -23.19 -6.46 2.08
CA GLU A 69 -22.93 -5.99 0.72
C GLU A 69 -22.08 -4.71 0.69
N PRO A 70 -21.22 -4.51 -0.32
CA PRO A 70 -20.88 -5.45 -1.40
C PRO A 70 -20.10 -6.68 -0.89
N GLN A 71 -20.24 -7.83 -1.54
CA GLN A 71 -19.44 -9.03 -1.28
C GLN A 71 -18.65 -9.45 -2.53
N LEU A 72 -17.43 -9.94 -2.35
CA LEU A 72 -16.67 -10.60 -3.40
C LEU A 72 -16.99 -12.10 -3.36
N GLU A 73 -17.47 -12.63 -4.47
CA GLU A 73 -17.72 -14.06 -4.70
C GLU A 73 -16.93 -14.51 -5.93
N SER A 74 -16.37 -15.72 -5.88
CA SER A 74 -15.70 -16.30 -7.03
C SER A 74 -16.67 -16.88 -8.07
N ASP A 75 -16.29 -16.84 -9.35
CA ASP A 75 -17.22 -17.18 -10.45
C ASP A 75 -17.19 -18.66 -10.86
N ALA A 76 -16.00 -19.26 -10.94
CA ALA A 76 -15.83 -20.61 -11.50
C ALA A 76 -15.34 -21.67 -10.51
N ASP A 77 -14.49 -21.27 -9.57
CA ASP A 77 -13.86 -22.13 -8.56
C ASP A 77 -13.52 -21.30 -7.31
N GLU A 78 -12.98 -21.94 -6.27
CA GLU A 78 -12.68 -21.30 -4.98
C GLU A 78 -11.53 -20.28 -5.03
N GLN A 79 -10.82 -20.17 -6.15
CA GLN A 79 -9.61 -19.35 -6.25
C GLN A 79 -9.93 -17.90 -6.60
N LEU A 80 -9.38 -16.96 -5.85
CA LEU A 80 -9.47 -15.53 -6.16
C LEU A 80 -8.08 -14.91 -6.18
N LEU A 81 -7.82 -14.06 -7.16
CA LEU A 81 -6.57 -13.30 -7.24
C LEU A 81 -6.86 -11.81 -7.29
N MET A 82 -6.46 -11.07 -6.26
CA MET A 82 -6.72 -9.64 -6.13
C MET A 82 -5.41 -8.86 -6.07
N HIS A 83 -5.22 -7.94 -7.00
CA HIS A 83 -4.12 -6.98 -6.99
C HIS A 83 -4.57 -5.64 -6.41
N VAL A 84 -3.92 -5.21 -5.31
CA VAL A 84 -4.21 -3.96 -4.62
C VAL A 84 -2.98 -3.04 -4.64
N PRO A 85 -2.97 -1.99 -5.47
CA PRO A 85 -1.93 -0.98 -5.47
C PRO A 85 -2.14 0.09 -4.39
N PHE A 86 -1.03 0.65 -3.91
CA PHE A 86 -1.02 1.84 -3.06
C PHE A 86 -0.57 3.07 -3.86
N THR A 87 -1.00 4.26 -3.42
CA THR A 87 -0.66 5.56 -4.01
C THR A 87 0.78 6.00 -3.70
N GLY A 88 1.48 5.28 -2.82
CA GLY A 88 2.88 5.51 -2.48
C GLY A 88 3.49 4.30 -1.79
N GLN A 89 4.62 4.52 -1.11
CA GLN A 89 5.34 3.44 -0.44
C GLN A 89 4.81 3.26 0.98
N VAL A 90 4.42 2.04 1.34
CA VAL A 90 3.94 1.72 2.70
C VAL A 90 4.84 0.67 3.34
N LYS A 91 4.87 0.69 4.67
CA LYS A 91 5.37 -0.40 5.49
C LYS A 91 4.18 -1.13 6.07
N LEU A 92 3.84 -2.30 5.53
CA LEU A 92 2.66 -3.04 5.98
C LEU A 92 2.92 -3.73 7.31
N HIS A 93 1.92 -3.67 8.17
CA HIS A 93 1.91 -4.28 9.49
C HIS A 93 0.95 -5.46 9.55
N SER A 94 -0.23 -5.34 8.95
CA SER A 94 -1.25 -6.38 8.95
C SER A 94 -2.21 -6.22 7.78
N VAL A 95 -2.83 -7.34 7.41
CA VAL A 95 -4.00 -7.38 6.51
C VAL A 95 -5.23 -7.63 7.37
N LEU A 96 -6.29 -6.89 7.10
CA LEU A 96 -7.59 -7.00 7.75
C LEU A 96 -8.51 -7.76 6.82
N ILE A 97 -9.10 -8.86 7.27
CA ILE A 97 -10.00 -9.66 6.44
C ILE A 97 -11.27 -9.93 7.22
N TYR A 98 -12.42 -9.75 6.58
CA TYR A 98 -13.69 -10.29 7.06
C TYR A 98 -14.38 -11.08 5.97
N ALA A 99 -14.91 -12.22 6.38
CA ALA A 99 -15.77 -13.09 5.61
C ALA A 99 -16.88 -13.59 6.53
N ALA A 100 -18.08 -13.73 5.99
CA ALA A 100 -19.20 -14.28 6.75
C ALA A 100 -18.88 -15.73 7.19
N PRO A 101 -19.26 -16.16 8.41
CA PRO A 101 -19.02 -17.52 8.90
C PRO A 101 -19.77 -18.55 8.05
N SER A 102 -19.12 -19.04 7.02
CA SER A 102 -19.64 -20.00 6.06
C SER A 102 -18.52 -20.95 5.61
N PRO A 103 -18.84 -22.14 5.08
CA PRO A 103 -17.84 -23.00 4.45
C PRO A 103 -17.12 -22.29 3.28
N SER A 104 -17.79 -21.39 2.57
CA SER A 104 -17.21 -20.55 1.51
C SER A 104 -16.24 -19.47 2.01
N ALA A 105 -16.01 -19.33 3.32
CA ALA A 105 -15.01 -18.38 3.82
C ALA A 105 -13.59 -18.85 3.42
N PRO A 106 -12.69 -17.92 3.04
CA PRO A 106 -11.34 -18.29 2.66
C PRO A 106 -10.57 -18.90 3.82
N ASN A 107 -9.75 -19.91 3.53
CA ASN A 107 -8.87 -20.55 4.50
C ASN A 107 -7.43 -20.10 4.29
N THR A 108 -6.87 -20.32 3.10
CA THR A 108 -5.46 -20.00 2.81
C THR A 108 -5.36 -18.77 1.92
N VAL A 109 -4.57 -17.79 2.37
CA VAL A 109 -4.23 -16.61 1.56
C VAL A 109 -2.72 -16.49 1.41
N LYS A 110 -2.25 -16.52 0.18
CA LYS A 110 -0.87 -16.27 -0.21
C LYS A 110 -0.72 -14.81 -0.61
N LEU A 111 0.25 -14.12 -0.01
CA LEU A 111 0.49 -12.70 -0.25
C LEU A 111 1.79 -12.48 -1.01
N PHE A 112 1.73 -11.64 -2.04
CA PHE A 112 2.87 -11.27 -2.87
C PHE A 112 3.09 -9.76 -2.84
N ARG A 113 4.30 -9.34 -2.48
CA ARG A 113 4.68 -7.93 -2.45
C ARG A 113 5.14 -7.46 -3.83
N ASN A 114 4.61 -6.33 -4.30
CA ASN A 114 5.09 -5.60 -5.48
C ASN A 114 5.12 -6.44 -6.78
N ARG A 115 4.14 -7.32 -6.97
CA ARG A 115 4.01 -8.19 -8.15
C ARG A 115 2.66 -7.97 -8.84
N PRO A 116 2.57 -7.02 -9.80
CA PRO A 116 1.37 -6.82 -10.62
C PRO A 116 1.22 -7.87 -11.74
N ASP A 117 2.26 -8.66 -11.99
CA ASP A 117 2.37 -9.69 -13.03
C ASP A 117 1.85 -11.07 -12.57
N MET A 118 1.16 -11.13 -11.44
CA MET A 118 0.67 -12.40 -10.90
C MET A 118 -0.55 -12.91 -11.67
N ASP A 119 -0.53 -14.19 -12.00
CA ASP A 119 -1.67 -14.98 -12.46
C ASP A 119 -1.83 -16.22 -11.57
N PHE A 120 -2.87 -17.03 -11.80
CA PHE A 120 -3.14 -18.23 -11.01
C PHE A 120 -1.97 -19.23 -11.03
N SER A 121 -1.42 -19.53 -12.21
CA SER A 121 -0.27 -20.44 -12.34
C SER A 121 0.94 -19.97 -11.53
N THR A 122 1.29 -18.69 -11.66
CA THR A 122 2.43 -18.09 -10.97
C THR A 122 2.18 -18.04 -9.47
N ALA A 123 0.95 -17.75 -9.04
CA ALA A 123 0.58 -17.70 -7.62
C ALA A 123 0.59 -19.07 -6.94
N SER A 124 0.30 -20.15 -7.68
CA SER A 124 0.42 -21.52 -7.19
C SER A 124 1.88 -21.97 -7.04
N ASP A 125 2.74 -21.67 -8.02
CA ASP A 125 4.11 -22.19 -8.09
C ASP A 125 5.13 -21.34 -7.31
N LEU A 126 4.97 -20.02 -7.31
CA LEU A 126 5.93 -19.11 -6.71
C LEU A 126 5.79 -19.09 -5.19
N ALA A 127 6.94 -19.12 -4.49
CA ALA A 127 6.97 -18.89 -3.05
C ALA A 127 6.39 -17.51 -2.70
N PRO A 128 5.31 -17.42 -1.89
CA PRO A 128 4.73 -16.15 -1.50
C PRO A 128 5.65 -15.40 -0.54
N THR A 129 5.46 -14.08 -0.46
CA THR A 129 6.14 -13.27 0.55
C THR A 129 5.72 -13.69 1.95
N GLN A 130 4.44 -14.01 2.13
CA GLN A 130 3.91 -14.60 3.35
C GLN A 130 2.63 -15.38 3.02
N THR A 131 2.48 -16.57 3.61
CA THR A 131 1.21 -17.31 3.61
C THR A 131 0.51 -17.10 4.94
N ILE A 132 -0.81 -16.95 4.89
CA ILE A 132 -1.67 -16.75 6.05
C ILE A 132 -2.77 -17.80 5.99
N SER A 133 -2.97 -18.54 7.09
CA SER A 133 -4.18 -19.31 7.31
C SER A 133 -5.14 -18.44 8.11
N ILE A 134 -6.29 -18.14 7.51
CA ILE A 134 -7.38 -17.38 8.11
C ILE A 134 -8.15 -18.35 9.01
N PRO A 135 -8.16 -18.14 10.34
CA PRO A 135 -8.89 -19.01 11.23
C PRO A 135 -10.37 -19.05 10.84
N GLN A 136 -10.93 -20.26 10.79
CA GLN A 136 -12.37 -20.41 10.73
C GLN A 136 -12.94 -19.80 12.02
N ALA A 137 -13.53 -18.61 11.95
CA ALA A 137 -14.34 -18.10 13.03
C ALA A 137 -15.57 -19.00 13.11
N LEU A 138 -15.45 -20.10 13.86
CA LEU A 138 -16.50 -21.09 14.03
C LEU A 138 -17.77 -20.36 14.48
N THR A 139 -18.76 -20.34 13.58
CA THR A 139 -20.19 -20.31 13.85
C THR A 139 -20.60 -19.58 15.14
N GLY A 140 -20.82 -18.27 15.05
CA GLY A 140 -21.38 -17.52 16.17
C GLY A 140 -21.69 -16.07 15.83
N SER A 141 -22.55 -15.44 16.63
CA SER A 141 -23.01 -14.04 16.49
C SER A 141 -21.91 -12.97 16.70
N GLN A 142 -20.62 -13.34 16.62
CA GLN A 142 -19.46 -12.51 16.91
C GLN A 142 -18.40 -12.55 15.79
N ALA A 143 -18.83 -12.70 14.54
CA ALA A 143 -17.94 -12.50 13.41
C ALA A 143 -17.52 -11.03 13.33
N ASP A 144 -16.23 -10.77 13.45
CA ASP A 144 -15.63 -9.44 13.27
C ASP A 144 -14.43 -9.55 12.33
N VAL A 145 -13.88 -8.41 11.94
CA VAL A 145 -12.67 -8.34 11.12
C VAL A 145 -11.49 -8.96 11.85
N ILE A 146 -10.83 -9.90 11.20
CA ILE A 146 -9.63 -10.54 11.70
C ILE A 146 -8.42 -9.75 11.22
N GLU A 147 -7.58 -9.32 12.16
CA GLU A 147 -6.30 -8.71 11.87
C GLU A 147 -5.21 -9.78 11.78
N MET A 148 -4.67 -9.98 10.58
CA MET A 148 -3.61 -10.94 10.31
C MET A 148 -2.25 -10.23 10.28
N PRO A 149 -1.40 -10.43 11.30
CA PRO A 149 -0.11 -9.74 11.38
C PRO A 149 0.86 -10.23 10.31
N LEU A 150 1.61 -9.29 9.74
CA LEU A 150 2.66 -9.55 8.77
C LEU A 150 4.05 -9.42 9.39
N ASN A 151 5.02 -10.14 8.83
CA ASN A 151 6.42 -9.94 9.16
C ASN A 151 6.91 -8.62 8.55
N ARG A 152 6.89 -7.55 9.35
CA ARG A 152 7.22 -6.18 8.94
C ARG A 152 8.57 -6.04 8.21
N ALA A 153 9.53 -6.94 8.43
CA ALA A 153 10.81 -6.94 7.73
C ALA A 153 10.67 -7.25 6.22
N LEU A 154 9.72 -8.09 5.84
CA LEU A 154 9.46 -8.48 4.46
C LEU A 154 8.63 -7.44 3.69
N TRP A 155 7.86 -6.64 4.44
CA TRP A 155 6.84 -5.74 3.91
C TRP A 155 7.19 -4.24 3.98
N ASN A 156 8.46 -3.92 4.21
CA ASN A 156 8.94 -2.55 4.06
C ASN A 156 9.04 -2.19 2.58
N GLY A 157 8.60 -1.00 2.21
CA GLY A 157 8.70 -0.54 0.83
C GLY A 157 7.73 -1.22 -0.13
N THR A 158 6.50 -1.44 0.35
CA THR A 158 5.42 -2.04 -0.42
C THR A 158 4.70 -0.95 -1.22
N THR A 159 4.53 -1.15 -2.51
CA THR A 159 3.76 -0.29 -3.43
C THR A 159 2.50 -0.99 -3.92
N SER A 160 2.43 -2.32 -3.80
CA SER A 160 1.22 -3.11 -4.07
C SER A 160 1.27 -4.45 -3.33
N VAL A 161 0.10 -5.03 -3.07
CA VAL A 161 -0.05 -6.40 -2.56
C VAL A 161 -0.94 -7.16 -3.51
N THR A 162 -0.54 -8.38 -3.87
CA THR A 162 -1.43 -9.34 -4.52
C THR A 162 -1.83 -10.39 -3.49
N LEU A 163 -3.14 -10.59 -3.35
CA LEU A 163 -3.76 -11.58 -2.48
C LEU A 163 -4.26 -12.72 -3.36
N PHE A 164 -3.74 -13.92 -3.14
CA PHE A 164 -4.22 -15.14 -3.75
C PHE A 164 -4.94 -15.96 -2.68
N PHE A 165 -6.27 -16.01 -2.76
CA PHE A 165 -7.10 -16.89 -1.97
C PHE A 165 -7.08 -18.24 -2.67
N GLU A 166 -6.42 -19.22 -2.06
CA GLU A 166 -6.11 -20.52 -2.69
C GLU A 166 -7.23 -21.54 -2.49
N ASP A 167 -7.85 -21.53 -1.31
CA ASP A 167 -8.89 -22.47 -0.89
C ASP A 167 -9.85 -21.82 0.12
N ASN A 168 -10.97 -22.51 0.37
CA ASN A 168 -11.94 -22.14 1.39
C ASN A 168 -12.08 -23.22 2.49
N TRP A 169 -12.93 -22.95 3.47
CA TRP A 169 -13.17 -23.83 4.60
C TRP A 169 -14.10 -25.02 4.32
N SER A 170 -14.66 -25.13 3.12
CA SER A 170 -15.57 -26.22 2.73
C SER A 170 -14.85 -27.53 2.46
N GLN A 171 -13.52 -27.52 2.32
CA GLN A 171 -12.73 -28.70 1.94
C GLN A 171 -13.14 -29.28 0.59
N GLY A 172 -13.56 -28.42 -0.35
CA GLY A 172 -13.99 -28.78 -1.70
C GLY A 172 -15.47 -29.16 -1.83
N GLU A 173 -16.29 -28.89 -0.81
CA GLU A 173 -17.75 -29.05 -0.88
C GLU A 173 -18.44 -27.81 -1.50
N GLU A 174 -17.86 -26.62 -1.33
CA GLU A 174 -18.30 -25.38 -1.95
C GLU A 174 -17.34 -24.98 -3.05
N ASP A 175 -17.90 -24.76 -4.24
CA ASP A 175 -17.13 -24.35 -5.42
C ASP A 175 -16.76 -22.85 -5.39
N VAL A 176 -17.28 -22.09 -4.43
CA VAL A 176 -17.11 -20.63 -4.38
C VAL A 176 -16.51 -20.14 -3.07
N THR A 177 -15.69 -19.11 -3.17
CA THR A 177 -15.11 -18.37 -2.04
C THR A 177 -15.77 -17.02 -1.91
N LYS A 178 -16.15 -16.64 -0.68
CA LYS A 178 -16.82 -15.37 -0.37
C LYS A 178 -16.03 -14.52 0.62
N VAL A 179 -15.76 -13.26 0.26
CA VAL A 179 -15.01 -12.30 1.08
C VAL A 179 -15.80 -11.01 1.20
N GLY A 180 -16.00 -10.53 2.42
CA GLY A 180 -16.83 -9.34 2.69
C GLY A 180 -16.05 -8.04 2.83
N TYR A 181 -14.80 -8.09 3.26
CA TYR A 181 -13.96 -6.90 3.47
C TYR A 181 -12.48 -7.26 3.46
N VAL A 182 -11.68 -6.39 2.83
CA VAL A 182 -10.22 -6.42 2.88
C VAL A 182 -9.70 -5.01 3.19
N GLY A 183 -8.84 -4.91 4.19
CA GLY A 183 -8.17 -3.67 4.56
C GLY A 183 -6.70 -3.89 4.93
N PHE A 184 -5.96 -2.79 5.12
CA PHE A 184 -4.53 -2.84 5.41
C PHE A 184 -4.19 -1.86 6.53
N LYS A 185 -3.28 -2.27 7.42
CA LYS A 185 -2.66 -1.38 8.40
C LYS A 185 -1.16 -1.28 8.15
N GLY A 186 -0.60 -0.10 8.40
CA GLY A 186 0.81 0.16 8.24
C GLY A 186 1.17 1.63 8.35
N ASP A 187 2.42 1.93 8.04
CA ASP A 187 2.93 3.30 7.97
C ASP A 187 3.02 3.73 6.51
N PHE A 188 2.52 4.93 6.20
CA PHE A 188 2.63 5.52 4.87
C PHE A 188 3.88 6.41 4.78
N MET A 189 4.65 6.20 3.71
CA MET A 189 5.71 7.07 3.28
C MET A 189 5.32 7.64 1.92
N ALA A 190 4.97 8.92 1.90
CA ALA A 190 4.64 9.60 0.65
C ALA A 190 5.82 9.47 -0.32
N LEU A 191 5.57 8.91 -1.50
CA LEU A 191 6.54 8.95 -2.57
C LEU A 191 6.57 10.40 -3.06
N ASN A 192 7.61 11.15 -2.72
CA ASN A 192 7.88 12.41 -3.39
C ASN A 192 8.23 12.07 -4.84
N LYS A 193 7.22 11.97 -5.71
CA LYS A 193 7.39 11.92 -7.16
C LYS A 193 7.72 13.34 -7.63
N GLU A 194 8.87 13.87 -7.22
CA GLU A 194 9.50 14.88 -8.06
C GLU A 194 10.22 14.11 -9.18
N PRO A 195 9.87 14.34 -10.45
CA PRO A 195 10.69 13.85 -11.53
C PRO A 195 12.07 14.45 -11.33
N ILE A 196 13.08 13.62 -11.05
CA ILE A 196 14.47 14.02 -11.16
C ILE A 196 14.65 14.37 -12.63
N SER A 197 14.47 15.66 -12.96
CA SER A 197 14.86 16.19 -14.25
C SER A 197 16.37 16.07 -14.29
N PHE A 198 16.86 14.97 -14.84
CA PHE A 198 18.23 14.90 -15.31
C PHE A 198 18.31 15.84 -16.50
N LEU A 199 18.38 17.15 -16.23
CA LEU A 199 18.89 18.11 -17.19
C LEU A 199 20.36 17.71 -17.37
N TYR A 200 20.63 16.92 -18.40
CA TYR A 200 21.99 16.82 -18.93
C TYR A 200 22.33 18.23 -19.42
N GLU A 201 22.95 19.04 -18.54
CA GLU A 201 23.71 20.20 -18.97
C GLU A 201 24.90 19.66 -19.76
N ALA A 202 24.67 19.34 -21.04
CA ALA A 202 25.72 19.40 -22.02
C ALA A 202 26.09 20.89 -22.18
N ALA A 203 26.87 21.40 -21.22
CA ALA A 203 27.64 22.59 -21.45
C ALA A 203 28.66 22.24 -22.55
N ALA A 204 28.28 22.48 -23.81
CA ALA A 204 29.25 22.59 -24.88
C ALA A 204 30.22 23.71 -24.47
N ASN A 205 31.40 23.34 -23.98
CA ASN A 205 32.47 24.29 -23.69
C ASN A 205 32.89 24.94 -25.02
N PRO A 206 32.74 26.26 -25.22
CA PRO A 206 33.05 26.92 -26.50
C PRO A 206 34.54 26.94 -26.88
N LYS A 207 35.40 26.17 -26.20
CA LYS A 207 36.85 26.13 -26.41
C LYS A 207 37.37 24.93 -27.21
N ASP A 208 36.49 24.07 -27.73
CA ASP A 208 36.93 22.89 -28.51
C ASP A 208 36.60 23.02 -30.01
N HIS A 209 37.01 24.15 -30.60
CA HIS A 209 37.06 24.33 -32.05
C HIS A 209 38.48 24.77 -32.42
N THR A 210 39.37 23.82 -32.68
CA THR A 210 40.62 24.12 -33.40
C THR A 210 40.26 24.26 -34.89
N VAL A 211 40.23 25.51 -35.34
CA VAL A 211 40.14 25.85 -36.76
C VAL A 211 41.30 25.18 -37.49
N ILE A 212 40.98 24.42 -38.52
CA ILE A 212 41.93 23.80 -39.44
C ILE A 212 42.73 24.94 -40.09
N GLN A 213 44.04 25.00 -39.78
CA GLN A 213 44.94 26.00 -40.37
C GLN A 213 45.11 25.69 -41.85
N GLY A 214 44.77 26.68 -42.68
CA GLY A 214 44.64 26.61 -44.12
C GLY A 214 45.82 25.96 -44.83
N VAL A 215 45.48 25.18 -45.84
CA VAL A 215 46.35 24.86 -46.96
C VAL A 215 46.45 26.17 -47.77
N ASP A 216 47.64 26.76 -47.81
CA ASP A 216 47.91 27.90 -48.70
C ASP A 216 49.06 27.56 -49.63
N GLY A 217 48.70 27.34 -50.89
CA GLY A 217 49.41 27.96 -52.01
C GLY A 217 50.80 27.43 -52.37
N VAL A 218 50.82 26.30 -53.06
CA VAL A 218 51.88 25.96 -54.04
C VAL A 218 51.87 27.01 -55.16
N GLY A 219 53.01 27.64 -55.49
CA GLY A 219 53.23 28.22 -56.83
C GLY A 219 54.13 29.46 -56.99
N LYS A 220 55.41 29.22 -57.32
CA LYS A 220 56.35 29.94 -58.22
C LYS A 220 56.09 31.41 -58.66
N THR A 221 57.15 32.24 -58.63
CA THR A 221 57.87 32.88 -59.79
C THR A 221 59.00 33.81 -59.30
N ILE A 222 60.30 33.51 -59.50
CA ILE A 222 61.29 33.99 -60.51
C ILE A 222 61.59 35.52 -60.51
N GLY A 223 62.86 35.91 -60.30
CA GLY A 223 63.51 36.99 -61.10
C GLY A 223 64.37 38.08 -60.41
N SER A 224 65.71 37.93 -60.53
CA SER A 224 66.82 38.89 -60.68
C SER A 224 66.92 40.25 -59.95
N GLY A 225 68.06 40.42 -59.25
CA GLY A 225 69.15 41.35 -59.64
C GLY A 225 69.03 42.83 -59.28
N ASN A 226 69.90 43.32 -58.39
CA ASN A 226 71.12 44.08 -58.72
C ASN A 226 72.01 44.23 -57.47
#